data_AF-A0A959KC09-F1
#
_entry.id   AF-A0A959KC09-F1
#
_cell.length_a   1.000
_cell.length_b   1.000
_cell.length_c   1.000
_cell.angle_alpha   90.00
_cell.angle_beta   90.00
_cell.angle_gamma   90.00
#
_symmetry.space_group_name_H-M   'P 1'
#
loop_
_entity.id
_entity.type
_entity.pdbx_description
1 polymer ?
#
loop_
_entity_poly.entity_id
_entity_poly.type
_entity_poly.pdbx_seq_one_letter_code
_entity_poly.pdbx_strand_id
1 'polypeptide(L)'
;ITGGDWNHELWGGALPERSWIDSVTPDNPVFLNRLDGHMALANTKALELAGLLDAPLPVIDGGEVVIGPDGKPTGIFKDNAMGLIDQYIQSNPEEVDRALDTACQYVLSNGVTMVHHMGTWDDYAVFRRNRDRGDLPVRIYSVTPLAAWERLRDTIAAHGTGDDHLWIGGLKGFVDGSLGSHTAAFFEPFSDKPDDTGLLVNSEADLEDWISHADQAGLHVIVHAIGDRANAILLDIYHRLDAKNGARDRRFRIEHAQHLNDSLVQKIVSTGTIASMQPYHAIDDGCWAEKVIGPERIKMTYAFRSLLDAGAHVAFGSDWFVAPPDVLAGIYAAATRRTLDGQNPDGWVPEQKITVEQALRAYTSGGAYACKMEDRVGRLEPGYLADLVVMDRNLLTIAPESIRETRIMRTMVDGKWEWIRTED
;
A
#
# COMPACT_ATOMS: atom_id res chain seq x y z
N ILE A 1 -20.27 11.43 6.59
CA ILE A 1 -18.99 11.63 7.31
C ILE A 1 -18.08 10.47 6.94
N THR A 2 -16.93 10.77 6.35
CA THR A 2 -15.99 9.76 5.84
C THR A 2 -14.57 9.92 6.40
N GLY A 3 -14.32 10.97 7.20
CA GLY A 3 -13.02 11.20 7.83
C GLY A 3 -12.99 10.76 9.29
N GLY A 4 -11.83 10.27 9.74
CA GLY A 4 -11.59 9.83 11.11
C GLY A 4 -11.36 8.33 11.21
N ASP A 5 -10.30 7.84 10.55
CA ASP A 5 -9.96 6.42 10.51
C ASP A 5 -9.74 5.86 11.92
N TRP A 6 -9.96 4.56 12.06
CA TRP A 6 -9.89 3.89 13.36
C TRP A 6 -8.96 2.67 13.37
N ASN A 7 -8.43 2.35 14.55
CA ASN A 7 -7.68 1.12 14.78
C ASN A 7 -8.07 0.54 16.14
N HIS A 8 -8.73 -0.63 16.13
CA HIS A 8 -9.24 -1.27 17.33
C HIS A 8 -8.14 -1.80 18.26
N GLU A 9 -6.93 -2.02 17.74
CA GLU A 9 -5.77 -2.41 18.55
C GLU A 9 -5.40 -1.31 19.57
N LEU A 10 -5.75 -0.04 19.31
CA LEU A 10 -5.48 1.07 20.23
C LEU A 10 -6.37 1.08 21.47
N TRP A 11 -7.47 0.31 21.49
CA TRP A 11 -8.42 0.28 22.61
C TRP A 11 -8.78 -1.15 23.08
N GLY A 12 -7.87 -2.10 22.86
CA GLY A 12 -7.99 -3.45 23.42
C GLY A 12 -8.64 -4.48 22.51
N GLY A 13 -8.68 -4.24 21.20
CA GLY A 13 -8.98 -5.26 20.20
C GLY A 13 -10.47 -5.42 19.85
N ALA A 14 -11.37 -4.76 20.59
CA ALA A 14 -12.80 -4.86 20.31
C ALA A 14 -13.17 -4.08 19.04
N LEU A 15 -13.80 -4.75 18.08
CA LEU A 15 -14.38 -4.10 16.90
C LEU A 15 -15.50 -3.14 17.32
N PRO A 16 -15.59 -1.95 16.72
CA PRO A 16 -16.68 -1.02 17.01
C PRO A 16 -18.00 -1.52 16.40
N GLU A 17 -19.11 -0.99 16.90
CA GLU A 17 -20.45 -1.22 16.36
C GLU A 17 -21.15 0.09 16.00
N ARG A 18 -22.09 0.05 15.06
CA ARG A 18 -22.92 1.19 14.63
C ARG A 18 -23.54 1.93 15.82
N SER A 19 -23.99 1.16 16.81
CA SER A 19 -24.65 1.64 18.03
C SER A 19 -23.76 2.55 18.89
N TRP A 20 -22.43 2.43 18.78
CA TRP A 20 -21.48 3.24 19.54
C TRP A 20 -21.50 4.70 19.10
N ILE A 21 -21.82 4.96 17.84
CA ILE A 21 -21.76 6.30 17.24
C ILE A 21 -23.15 6.85 16.84
N ASP A 22 -24.19 6.02 16.84
CA ASP A 22 -25.55 6.44 16.45
C ASP A 22 -26.07 7.62 17.29
N SER A 23 -25.82 7.63 18.60
CA SER A 23 -26.32 8.69 19.49
C SER A 23 -25.73 10.08 19.20
N VAL A 24 -24.55 10.14 18.58
CA VAL A 24 -23.86 11.39 18.21
C VAL A 24 -23.92 11.69 16.72
N THR A 25 -24.41 10.75 15.90
CA THR A 25 -24.55 10.90 14.44
C THR A 25 -25.96 10.57 13.91
N PRO A 26 -27.06 10.92 14.60
CA PRO A 26 -28.40 10.40 14.30
C PRO A 26 -28.89 10.75 12.88
N ASP A 27 -28.56 11.95 12.41
CA ASP A 27 -29.02 12.47 11.12
C ASP A 27 -27.94 12.44 10.02
N ASN A 28 -26.70 12.08 10.38
CA ASN A 28 -25.55 12.13 9.48
C ASN A 28 -25.09 10.71 9.16
N PRO A 29 -25.15 10.24 7.90
CA PRO A 29 -24.57 8.95 7.55
C PRO A 29 -23.06 8.96 7.76
N VAL A 30 -22.54 7.91 8.37
CA VAL A 30 -21.12 7.74 8.69
C VAL A 30 -20.62 6.46 8.03
N PHE A 31 -19.45 6.53 7.38
CA PHE A 31 -18.71 5.38 6.88
C PHE A 31 -17.21 5.63 7.07
N LEU A 32 -16.61 5.02 8.10
CA LEU A 32 -15.23 5.29 8.51
C LEU A 32 -14.34 4.08 8.28
N ASN A 33 -13.22 4.28 7.60
CA ASN A 33 -12.27 3.22 7.33
C ASN A 33 -11.52 2.81 8.61
N ARG A 34 -11.28 1.52 8.77
CA ARG A 34 -10.19 1.02 9.59
C ARG A 34 -8.90 1.45 8.91
N LEU A 35 -7.87 1.75 9.70
CA LEU A 35 -6.61 2.33 9.23
C LEU A 35 -5.96 1.56 8.06
N ASP A 36 -6.15 0.25 7.97
CA ASP A 36 -5.61 -0.60 6.90
C ASP A 36 -6.44 -0.62 5.61
N GLY A 37 -7.59 0.06 5.56
CA GLY A 37 -8.44 0.14 4.36
C GLY A 37 -9.19 -1.14 4.00
N HIS A 38 -9.07 -2.22 4.79
CA HIS A 38 -9.72 -3.52 4.54
C HIS A 38 -10.99 -3.74 5.37
N MET A 39 -11.38 -2.73 6.15
CA MET A 39 -12.59 -2.77 6.96
C MET A 39 -13.14 -1.35 7.14
N ALA A 40 -14.45 -1.20 7.27
CA ALA A 40 -15.09 0.09 7.56
C ALA A 40 -16.29 -0.06 8.49
N LEU A 41 -16.59 1.02 9.23
CA LEU A 41 -17.74 1.13 10.13
C LEU A 41 -18.80 2.07 9.53
N ALA A 42 -19.98 1.52 9.24
CA ALA A 42 -21.18 2.26 8.91
C ALA A 42 -22.08 2.46 10.14
N ASN A 43 -22.63 3.65 10.33
CA ASN A 43 -23.68 3.87 11.34
C ASN A 43 -25.06 3.42 10.85
N THR A 44 -26.06 3.41 11.74
CA THR A 44 -27.44 3.01 11.39
C THR A 44 -28.01 3.85 10.26
N LYS A 45 -27.75 5.17 10.24
CA LYS A 45 -28.25 6.06 9.19
C LYS A 45 -27.72 5.71 7.80
N ALA A 46 -26.43 5.35 7.68
CA ALA A 46 -25.83 4.91 6.43
C ALA A 46 -26.45 3.59 5.94
N LEU A 47 -26.66 2.63 6.86
CA LEU A 47 -27.31 1.35 6.55
C LEU A 47 -28.75 1.52 6.07
N GLU A 48 -29.52 2.41 6.69
CA GLU A 48 -30.89 2.73 6.26
C GLU A 48 -30.92 3.30 4.84
N LEU A 49 -30.05 4.27 4.55
CA LEU A 49 -29.98 4.91 3.23
C LEU A 49 -29.55 3.93 2.14
N ALA A 50 -28.64 3.01 2.46
CA ALA A 50 -28.22 1.94 1.56
C ALA A 50 -29.24 0.79 1.46
N GLY A 51 -30.29 0.79 2.29
CA GLY A 51 -31.30 -0.28 2.33
C GLY A 51 -30.79 -1.61 2.90
N LEU A 52 -29.74 -1.60 3.73
CA LEU A 52 -29.06 -2.79 4.24
C LEU A 52 -29.45 -3.16 5.69
N LEU A 53 -30.11 -2.27 6.43
CA LEU A 53 -30.37 -2.49 7.86
C LEU A 53 -31.37 -3.63 8.14
N ASP A 54 -32.45 -3.68 7.35
CA ASP A 54 -33.59 -4.60 7.56
C ASP A 54 -33.82 -5.53 6.35
N ALA A 55 -32.87 -5.58 5.41
CA ALA A 55 -32.95 -6.42 4.21
C ALA A 55 -32.00 -7.62 4.30
N PRO A 56 -32.30 -8.73 3.59
CA PRO A 56 -31.32 -9.79 3.38
C PRO A 56 -30.08 -9.21 2.71
N LEU A 57 -28.93 -9.41 3.33
CA LEU A 57 -27.67 -8.94 2.77
C LEU A 57 -27.27 -9.82 1.58
N PRO A 58 -26.72 -9.22 0.51
CA PRO A 58 -26.13 -9.99 -0.57
C PRO A 58 -24.90 -10.75 -0.05
N VAL A 59 -24.69 -11.96 -0.58
CA VAL A 59 -23.40 -12.63 -0.45
C VAL A 59 -22.43 -11.94 -1.40
N ILE A 60 -21.32 -11.43 -0.88
CA ILE A 60 -20.29 -10.73 -1.65
C ILE A 60 -19.04 -11.60 -1.66
N ASP A 61 -18.64 -12.09 -2.83
CA ASP A 61 -17.39 -12.82 -2.97
C ASP A 61 -16.22 -11.92 -2.58
N GLY A 62 -15.29 -12.45 -1.78
CA GLY A 62 -14.13 -11.70 -1.27
C GLY A 62 -14.49 -10.57 -0.31
N GLY A 63 -15.66 -10.61 0.34
CA GLY A 63 -16.08 -9.62 1.32
C GLY A 63 -16.94 -10.21 2.43
N GLU A 64 -16.99 -9.52 3.58
CA GLU A 64 -17.79 -9.94 4.73
C GLU A 64 -18.56 -8.74 5.31
N VAL A 65 -19.84 -8.94 5.63
CA VAL A 65 -20.60 -8.04 6.50
C VAL A 65 -20.77 -8.74 7.84
N VAL A 66 -20.26 -8.13 8.92
CA VAL A 66 -20.33 -8.73 10.25
C VAL A 66 -21.75 -8.59 10.80
N ILE A 67 -22.34 -9.71 11.20
CA ILE A 67 -23.72 -9.77 11.71
C ILE A 67 -23.71 -9.86 13.23
N GLY A 68 -24.49 -8.99 13.87
CA GLY A 68 -24.65 -8.95 15.30
C GLY A 68 -25.58 -10.04 15.83
N PRO A 69 -25.66 -10.21 17.16
CA PRO A 69 -26.56 -11.19 17.79
C PRO A 69 -28.05 -10.93 17.52
N ASP A 70 -28.42 -9.71 17.13
CA ASP A 70 -29.78 -9.30 16.73
C ASP A 70 -30.13 -9.72 15.29
N GLY A 71 -29.21 -10.35 14.57
CA GLY A 71 -29.36 -10.74 13.17
C GLY A 71 -29.21 -9.58 12.19
N LYS A 72 -28.78 -8.39 12.65
CA LYS A 72 -28.59 -7.20 11.82
C LYS A 72 -27.09 -6.91 11.60
N PRO A 73 -26.71 -6.18 10.53
CA PRO A 73 -25.32 -5.79 10.31
C PRO A 73 -24.80 -4.96 11.48
N THR A 74 -23.68 -5.33 12.11
CA THR A 74 -23.06 -4.54 13.20
C THR A 74 -22.64 -3.14 12.74
N GLY A 75 -22.55 -2.94 11.42
CA GLY A 75 -21.95 -1.76 10.80
C GLY A 75 -20.57 -2.06 10.23
N ILE A 76 -19.97 -3.21 10.55
CA ILE A 76 -18.64 -3.58 10.03
C ILE A 76 -18.77 -4.28 8.67
N PHE A 77 -18.08 -3.71 7.68
CA PHE A 77 -17.90 -4.25 6.33
C PHE A 77 -16.41 -4.52 6.11
N LYS A 78 -16.07 -5.63 5.47
CA LYS A 78 -14.69 -6.00 5.14
C LYS A 78 -14.51 -6.22 3.65
N ASP A 79 -13.37 -5.78 3.13
CA ASP A 79 -12.94 -5.95 1.74
C ASP A 79 -14.06 -5.62 0.73
N ASN A 80 -14.41 -6.51 -0.21
CA ASN A 80 -15.38 -6.23 -1.27
C ASN A 80 -16.77 -5.83 -0.75
N ALA A 81 -17.12 -6.18 0.49
CA ALA A 81 -18.40 -5.79 1.08
C ALA A 81 -18.49 -4.27 1.35
N MET A 82 -17.37 -3.56 1.48
CA MET A 82 -17.35 -2.10 1.63
C MET A 82 -18.00 -1.39 0.43
N GLY A 83 -17.88 -1.98 -0.76
CA GLY A 83 -18.51 -1.50 -2.00
C GLY A 83 -20.04 -1.36 -1.92
N LEU A 84 -20.69 -2.06 -0.98
CA LEU A 84 -22.12 -1.90 -0.73
C LEU A 84 -22.49 -0.48 -0.27
N ILE A 85 -21.57 0.21 0.42
CA ILE A 85 -21.75 1.59 0.88
C ILE A 85 -20.99 2.59 -0.02
N ASP A 86 -19.76 2.28 -0.44
CA ASP A 86 -18.89 3.22 -1.17
C ASP A 86 -19.54 3.79 -2.44
N GLN A 87 -20.35 3.00 -3.14
CA GLN A 87 -21.06 3.41 -4.34
C GLN A 87 -22.00 4.63 -4.14
N TYR A 88 -22.38 4.93 -2.90
CA TYR A 88 -23.24 6.07 -2.57
C TYR A 88 -22.45 7.33 -2.19
N ILE A 89 -21.13 7.23 -2.04
CA ILE A 89 -20.27 8.35 -1.65
C ILE A 89 -19.96 9.18 -2.90
N GLN A 90 -20.40 10.44 -2.90
CA GLN A 90 -20.18 11.37 -4.00
C GLN A 90 -19.00 12.29 -3.71
N SER A 91 -18.11 12.43 -4.68
CA SER A 91 -16.96 13.34 -4.61
C SER A 91 -17.25 14.66 -5.33
N ASN A 92 -16.90 15.78 -4.71
CA ASN A 92 -16.90 17.09 -5.35
C ASN A 92 -15.54 17.34 -6.04
N PRO A 93 -15.47 17.57 -7.37
CA PRO A 93 -14.21 17.77 -8.08
C PRO A 93 -13.33 18.90 -7.52
N GLU A 94 -13.91 20.00 -7.05
CA GLU A 94 -13.16 21.12 -6.46
C GLU A 94 -12.56 20.76 -5.10
N GLU A 95 -13.25 19.93 -4.31
CA GLU A 95 -12.71 19.39 -3.07
C GLU A 95 -11.58 18.41 -3.35
N VAL A 96 -11.71 17.57 -4.37
CA VAL A 96 -10.67 16.63 -4.78
C VAL A 96 -9.42 17.36 -5.31
N ASP A 97 -9.57 18.44 -6.08
CA ASP A 97 -8.44 19.26 -6.53
C ASP A 97 -7.70 19.89 -5.34
N ARG A 98 -8.42 20.43 -4.36
CA ARG A 98 -7.82 20.97 -3.13
C ARG A 98 -7.16 19.89 -2.26
N ALA A 99 -7.76 18.70 -2.21
CA ALA A 99 -7.19 17.57 -1.50
C ALA A 99 -5.88 17.10 -2.15
N LEU A 100 -5.80 17.07 -3.49
CA LEU A 100 -4.57 16.78 -4.21
C LEU A 100 -3.48 17.80 -3.91
N ASP A 101 -3.77 19.10 -3.98
CA ASP A 101 -2.79 20.14 -3.66
C ASP A 101 -2.25 19.97 -2.23
N THR A 102 -3.15 19.78 -1.26
CA THR A 102 -2.79 19.52 0.15
C THR A 102 -1.93 18.26 0.27
N ALA A 103 -2.29 17.19 -0.43
CA ALA A 103 -1.55 15.93 -0.43
C ALA A 103 -0.14 16.09 -1.01
N CYS A 104 -0.01 16.79 -2.13
CA CYS A 104 1.27 17.11 -2.75
C CYS A 104 2.17 17.91 -1.81
N GLN A 105 1.66 18.97 -1.17
CA GLN A 105 2.42 19.74 -0.19
C GLN A 105 2.85 18.88 1.00
N TYR A 106 1.98 17.98 1.45
CA TYR A 106 2.30 17.09 2.56
C TYR A 106 3.41 16.10 2.22
N VAL A 107 3.35 15.40 1.08
CA VAL A 107 4.40 14.45 0.69
C VAL A 107 5.73 15.16 0.38
N LEU A 108 5.68 16.36 -0.23
CA LEU A 108 6.86 17.19 -0.43
C LEU A 108 7.52 17.59 0.90
N SER A 109 6.72 17.90 1.93
CA SER A 109 7.24 18.21 3.28
C SER A 109 7.95 17.04 3.96
N ASN A 110 7.63 15.82 3.52
CA ASN A 110 8.27 14.57 3.92
C ASN A 110 9.42 14.15 2.99
N GLY A 111 9.84 15.00 2.04
CA GLY A 111 10.96 14.69 1.14
C GLY A 111 10.61 13.76 -0.01
N VAL A 112 9.32 13.60 -0.35
CA VAL A 112 8.89 12.74 -1.44
C VAL A 112 8.72 13.56 -2.71
N THR A 113 9.50 13.24 -3.75
CA THR A 113 9.48 13.92 -5.07
C THR A 113 8.62 13.18 -6.11
N MET A 114 8.39 11.89 -5.89
CA MET A 114 7.67 11.00 -6.79
C MET A 114 6.82 10.01 -5.99
N VAL A 115 5.59 9.75 -6.44
CA VAL A 115 4.68 8.76 -5.85
C VAL A 115 4.25 7.73 -6.89
N HIS A 116 4.11 6.48 -6.45
CA HIS A 116 3.40 5.44 -7.20
C HIS A 116 1.98 5.36 -6.66
N HIS A 117 1.03 6.01 -7.34
CA HIS A 117 -0.35 6.09 -6.89
C HIS A 117 -1.13 4.84 -7.31
N MET A 118 -1.39 3.96 -6.35
CA MET A 118 -2.23 2.77 -6.53
C MET A 118 -3.70 3.19 -6.39
N GLY A 119 -4.36 3.50 -7.50
CA GLY A 119 -5.69 4.11 -7.44
C GLY A 119 -6.60 3.77 -8.61
N THR A 120 -7.46 4.72 -8.93
CA THR A 120 -8.56 4.57 -9.87
C THR A 120 -8.37 5.39 -11.14
N TRP A 121 -9.27 5.19 -12.09
CA TRP A 121 -9.34 6.04 -13.29
C TRP A 121 -9.78 7.47 -12.97
N ASP A 122 -10.52 7.68 -11.88
CA ASP A 122 -10.95 9.00 -11.46
C ASP A 122 -9.76 9.78 -10.89
N ASP A 123 -8.90 9.13 -10.12
CA ASP A 123 -7.63 9.72 -9.66
C ASP A 123 -6.76 10.15 -10.84
N TYR A 124 -6.61 9.28 -11.85
CA TYR A 124 -5.86 9.64 -13.06
C TYR A 124 -6.46 10.85 -13.78
N ALA A 125 -7.78 10.97 -13.84
CA ALA A 125 -8.44 12.14 -14.42
C ALA A 125 -8.17 13.42 -13.60
N VAL A 126 -8.09 13.32 -12.27
CA VAL A 126 -7.67 14.41 -11.37
C VAL A 126 -6.23 14.81 -11.64
N PHE A 127 -5.29 13.86 -11.68
CA PHE A 127 -3.89 14.18 -11.92
C PHE A 127 -3.68 14.80 -13.29
N ARG A 128 -4.34 14.28 -14.32
CA ARG A 128 -4.28 14.83 -15.68
C ARG A 128 -4.72 16.28 -15.73
N ARG A 129 -5.91 16.61 -15.19
CA ARG A 129 -6.42 17.98 -15.27
C ARG A 129 -5.53 18.97 -14.50
N ASN A 130 -4.93 18.56 -13.38
CA ASN A 130 -4.02 19.42 -12.62
C ASN A 130 -2.66 19.55 -13.31
N ARG A 131 -2.13 18.46 -13.89
CA ARG A 131 -0.91 18.49 -14.72
C ARG A 131 -1.09 19.40 -15.93
N ASP A 132 -2.23 19.34 -16.61
CA ASP A 132 -2.52 20.18 -17.80
C ASP A 132 -2.67 21.68 -17.45
N ARG A 133 -3.00 22.01 -16.19
CA ARG A 133 -2.98 23.39 -15.66
C ARG A 133 -1.58 23.86 -15.23
N GLY A 134 -0.65 22.93 -15.05
CA GLY A 134 0.68 23.20 -14.48
C GLY A 134 0.73 23.18 -12.95
N ASP A 135 -0.32 22.66 -12.30
CA ASP A 135 -0.54 22.70 -10.85
C ASP A 135 -0.20 21.38 -10.14
N LEU A 136 0.55 20.48 -10.80
CA LEU A 136 1.00 19.23 -10.20
C LEU A 136 2.49 19.38 -9.83
N PRO A 137 2.89 19.49 -8.54
CA PRO A 137 4.29 19.73 -8.17
C PRO A 137 5.10 18.44 -7.92
N VAL A 138 4.43 17.28 -7.84
CA VAL A 138 5.04 15.96 -7.57
C VAL A 138 4.92 15.08 -8.81
N ARG A 139 5.92 14.22 -9.07
CA ARG A 139 5.83 13.22 -10.14
C ARG A 139 4.91 12.07 -9.74
N ILE A 140 4.03 11.64 -10.64
CA ILE A 140 3.06 10.58 -10.34
C ILE A 140 3.13 9.47 -11.39
N TYR A 141 3.48 8.27 -10.93
CA TYR A 141 3.15 7.04 -11.64
C TYR A 141 1.74 6.60 -11.24
N SER A 142 0.76 6.83 -12.10
CA SER A 142 -0.63 6.49 -11.83
C SER A 142 -0.92 5.05 -12.26
N VAL A 143 -1.32 4.23 -11.30
CA VAL A 143 -1.62 2.80 -11.48
C VAL A 143 -3.12 2.60 -11.34
N THR A 144 -3.73 1.95 -12.34
CA THR A 144 -5.20 1.74 -12.42
C THR A 144 -5.57 0.29 -12.08
N PRO A 145 -6.84 -0.07 -11.83
CA PRO A 145 -7.21 -1.43 -11.42
C PRO A 145 -6.88 -2.50 -12.47
N LEU A 146 -6.40 -3.66 -12.02
CA LEU A 146 -5.97 -4.79 -12.86
C LEU A 146 -7.06 -5.33 -13.78
N ALA A 147 -8.29 -5.44 -13.28
CA ALA A 147 -9.44 -5.86 -14.08
C ALA A 147 -9.73 -4.92 -15.26
N ALA A 148 -9.25 -3.67 -15.23
CA ALA A 148 -9.41 -2.67 -16.29
C ALA A 148 -8.24 -2.68 -17.31
N TRP A 149 -7.51 -3.79 -17.44
CA TRP A 149 -6.33 -3.90 -18.31
C TRP A 149 -6.61 -3.51 -19.77
N GLU A 150 -7.79 -3.83 -20.32
CA GLU A 150 -8.17 -3.45 -21.68
C GLU A 150 -8.25 -1.93 -21.84
N ARG A 151 -8.87 -1.25 -20.86
CA ARG A 151 -8.97 0.21 -20.85
C ARG A 151 -7.59 0.85 -20.80
N LEU A 152 -6.66 0.29 -20.02
CA LEU A 152 -5.30 0.81 -19.95
C LEU A 152 -4.54 0.60 -21.26
N ARG A 153 -4.60 -0.62 -21.83
CA ARG A 153 -4.03 -0.94 -23.14
C ARG A 153 -4.51 0.04 -24.20
N ASP A 154 -5.81 0.24 -24.30
CA ASP A 154 -6.43 1.07 -25.34
C ASP A 154 -6.10 2.56 -25.12
N THR A 155 -6.05 3.01 -23.87
CA THR A 155 -5.63 4.37 -23.51
C THR A 155 -4.18 4.63 -23.92
N ILE A 156 -3.26 3.71 -23.63
CA ILE A 156 -1.86 3.84 -24.01
C ILE A 156 -1.69 3.78 -25.53
N ALA A 157 -2.43 2.91 -26.22
CA ALA A 157 -2.41 2.84 -27.67
C ALA A 157 -2.89 4.14 -28.33
N ALA A 158 -3.89 4.81 -27.73
CA ALA A 158 -4.46 6.05 -28.25
C ALA A 158 -3.67 7.32 -27.88
N HIS A 159 -3.07 7.36 -26.69
CA HIS A 159 -2.55 8.59 -26.09
C HIS A 159 -1.10 8.51 -25.61
N GLY A 160 -0.46 7.33 -25.70
CA GLY A 160 0.84 7.08 -25.09
C GLY A 160 0.74 6.92 -23.56
N THR A 161 1.90 6.76 -22.93
CA THR A 161 2.01 6.53 -21.48
C THR A 161 2.01 7.83 -20.66
N GLY A 162 2.29 8.98 -21.26
CA GLY A 162 2.46 10.25 -20.55
C GLY A 162 3.89 10.79 -20.69
N ASP A 163 4.37 11.48 -19.66
CA ASP A 163 5.71 12.08 -19.62
C ASP A 163 6.41 11.84 -18.27
N ASP A 164 7.54 12.51 -18.04
CA ASP A 164 8.35 12.37 -16.82
C ASP A 164 7.66 12.88 -15.55
N HIS A 165 6.49 13.50 -15.66
CA HIS A 165 5.78 14.12 -14.55
C HIS A 165 4.48 13.40 -14.20
N LEU A 166 3.74 12.93 -15.21
CA LEU A 166 2.58 12.07 -15.02
C LEU A 166 2.56 10.99 -16.10
N TRP A 167 2.62 9.72 -15.68
CA TRP A 167 2.52 8.59 -16.59
C TRP A 167 1.67 7.44 -16.05
N ILE A 168 1.23 6.60 -16.98
CA ILE A 168 0.45 5.38 -16.77
C ILE A 168 1.15 4.20 -17.45
N GLY A 169 0.78 3.00 -17.04
CA GLY A 169 1.39 1.75 -17.51
C GLY A 169 1.21 0.60 -16.53
N GLY A 170 0.82 0.92 -15.29
CA GLY A 170 0.66 -0.02 -14.20
C GLY A 170 -0.78 -0.43 -13.97
N LEU A 171 -0.93 -1.68 -13.53
CA LEU A 171 -2.19 -2.28 -13.11
C LEU A 171 -2.08 -2.80 -11.67
N LYS A 172 -2.99 -2.36 -10.79
CA LYS A 172 -3.07 -2.79 -9.38
C LYS A 172 -4.10 -3.91 -9.20
N GLY A 173 -3.65 -5.07 -8.71
CA GLY A 173 -4.51 -6.18 -8.30
C GLY A 173 -4.42 -6.47 -6.80
N PHE A 174 -5.32 -7.34 -6.30
CA PHE A 174 -5.33 -7.81 -4.92
C PHE A 174 -5.58 -9.32 -4.86
N VAL A 175 -4.70 -10.05 -4.19
CA VAL A 175 -4.91 -11.48 -3.92
C VAL A 175 -5.74 -11.66 -2.65
N ASP A 176 -5.36 -11.01 -1.57
CA ASP A 176 -5.95 -11.12 -0.24
C ASP A 176 -6.15 -9.75 0.43
N GLY A 177 -6.62 -9.76 1.68
CA GLY A 177 -6.77 -8.57 2.50
C GLY A 177 -5.54 -8.28 3.38
N SER A 178 -5.75 -7.92 4.65
CA SER A 178 -4.68 -7.57 5.59
C SER A 178 -4.60 -8.48 6.82
N LEU A 179 -3.44 -8.45 7.50
CA LEU A 179 -3.28 -9.12 8.78
C LEU A 179 -4.23 -8.54 9.85
N GLY A 180 -4.32 -7.20 9.95
CA GLY A 180 -5.07 -6.51 10.99
C GLY A 180 -6.60 -6.65 10.89
N SER A 181 -7.11 -7.02 9.71
CA SER A 181 -8.53 -7.34 9.49
C SER A 181 -8.82 -8.84 9.52
N HIS A 182 -7.79 -9.68 9.75
CA HIS A 182 -7.82 -11.14 9.60
C HIS A 182 -8.28 -11.61 8.21
N THR A 183 -7.93 -10.86 7.16
CA THR A 183 -8.33 -11.18 5.78
C THR A 183 -7.15 -11.50 4.86
N ALA A 184 -5.91 -11.34 5.35
CA ALA A 184 -4.72 -11.88 4.70
C ALA A 184 -4.77 -13.42 4.62
N ALA A 185 -4.47 -13.98 3.45
CA ALA A 185 -4.65 -15.40 3.18
C ALA A 185 -3.40 -16.20 3.58
N PHE A 186 -3.56 -17.07 4.58
CA PHE A 186 -2.50 -17.93 5.08
C PHE A 186 -2.70 -19.40 4.70
N PHE A 187 -1.61 -20.18 4.70
CA PHE A 187 -1.69 -21.64 4.63
C PHE A 187 -2.21 -22.25 5.93
N GLU A 188 -1.69 -21.76 7.05
CA GLU A 188 -2.09 -22.17 8.39
C GLU A 188 -3.07 -21.16 9.01
N PRO A 189 -4.04 -21.59 9.83
CA PRO A 189 -4.98 -20.66 10.47
C PRO A 189 -4.32 -19.57 11.30
N PHE A 190 -5.03 -18.48 11.56
CA PHE A 190 -4.61 -17.48 12.55
C PHE A 190 -4.47 -18.12 13.93
N SER A 191 -3.50 -17.66 14.71
CA SER A 191 -3.23 -18.18 16.06
C SER A 191 -4.34 -17.83 17.06
N ASP A 192 -5.02 -16.70 16.87
CA ASP A 192 -6.15 -16.24 17.67
C ASP A 192 -7.52 -16.64 17.07
N LYS A 193 -7.57 -17.13 15.83
CA LYS A 193 -8.75 -17.68 15.16
C LYS A 193 -8.43 -19.01 14.44
N PRO A 194 -8.43 -20.15 15.17
CA PRO A 194 -7.92 -21.43 14.67
C PRO A 194 -8.65 -22.06 13.47
N ASP A 195 -9.84 -21.57 13.13
CA ASP A 195 -10.64 -22.06 11.99
C ASP A 195 -10.62 -21.10 10.78
N ASP A 196 -9.86 -20.01 10.87
CA ASP A 196 -9.82 -18.95 9.86
C ASP A 196 -8.41 -18.84 9.25
N THR A 197 -8.35 -18.85 7.91
CA THR A 197 -7.10 -18.74 7.12
C THR A 197 -7.11 -17.51 6.22
N GLY A 198 -8.00 -16.56 6.49
CA GLY A 198 -8.24 -15.38 5.68
C GLY A 198 -9.03 -15.68 4.41
N LEU A 199 -9.07 -14.71 3.50
CA LEU A 199 -9.87 -14.78 2.27
C LEU A 199 -9.06 -14.39 1.04
N LEU A 200 -9.55 -14.79 -0.12
CA LEU A 200 -9.08 -14.24 -1.38
C LEU A 200 -10.05 -13.14 -1.82
N VAL A 201 -9.52 -11.95 -2.09
CA VAL A 201 -10.30 -10.79 -2.57
C VAL A 201 -10.76 -11.02 -4.01
N ASN A 202 -9.91 -11.64 -4.82
CA ASN A 202 -10.21 -12.09 -6.19
C ASN A 202 -9.90 -13.58 -6.33
N SER A 203 -10.65 -14.29 -7.17
CA SER A 203 -10.39 -15.71 -7.40
C SER A 203 -9.05 -15.93 -8.09
N GLU A 204 -8.42 -17.09 -7.89
CA GLU A 204 -7.18 -17.45 -8.60
C GLU A 204 -7.37 -17.45 -10.12
N ALA A 205 -8.57 -17.82 -10.60
CA ALA A 205 -8.91 -17.83 -12.02
C ALA A 205 -8.96 -16.42 -12.60
N ASP A 206 -9.58 -15.47 -11.90
CA ASP A 206 -9.62 -14.06 -12.33
C ASP A 206 -8.23 -13.44 -12.32
N LEU A 207 -7.45 -13.70 -11.27
CA LEU A 207 -6.06 -13.25 -11.18
C LEU A 207 -5.22 -13.80 -12.33
N GLU A 208 -5.31 -15.09 -12.62
CA GLU A 208 -4.61 -15.70 -13.75
C GLU A 208 -5.05 -15.08 -15.09
N ASP A 209 -6.35 -14.89 -15.30
CA ASP A 209 -6.89 -14.31 -16.51
C ASP A 209 -6.38 -12.88 -16.72
N TRP A 210 -6.57 -12.00 -15.75
CA TRP A 210 -6.19 -10.59 -15.87
C TRP A 210 -4.67 -10.41 -15.97
N ILE A 211 -3.88 -11.12 -15.14
CA ILE A 211 -2.42 -11.02 -15.17
C ILE A 211 -1.89 -11.55 -16.52
N SER A 212 -2.44 -12.65 -17.04
CA SER A 212 -2.04 -13.19 -18.34
C SER A 212 -2.26 -12.20 -19.47
N HIS A 213 -3.43 -11.56 -19.51
CA HIS A 213 -3.77 -10.61 -20.57
C HIS A 213 -3.01 -9.29 -20.42
N ALA A 214 -2.82 -8.81 -19.20
CA ALA A 214 -1.97 -7.64 -18.91
C ALA A 214 -0.51 -7.87 -19.33
N ASP A 215 0.06 -9.05 -19.02
CA ASP A 215 1.42 -9.42 -19.44
C ASP A 215 1.53 -9.45 -20.97
N GLN A 216 0.58 -10.09 -21.66
CA GLN A 216 0.53 -10.11 -23.13
C GLN A 216 0.44 -8.71 -23.75
N ALA A 217 -0.31 -7.80 -23.11
CA ALA A 217 -0.43 -6.41 -23.53
C ALA A 217 0.83 -5.56 -23.20
N GLY A 218 1.82 -6.10 -22.50
CA GLY A 218 3.03 -5.37 -22.11
C GLY A 218 2.80 -4.35 -20.99
N LEU A 219 1.74 -4.53 -20.22
CA LEU A 219 1.40 -3.66 -19.09
C LEU A 219 2.13 -4.15 -17.83
N HIS A 220 2.48 -3.22 -16.95
CA HIS A 220 3.19 -3.51 -15.72
C HIS A 220 2.21 -3.98 -14.65
N VAL A 221 2.37 -5.23 -14.20
CA VAL A 221 1.48 -5.86 -13.21
C VAL A 221 2.04 -5.68 -11.80
N ILE A 222 1.22 -5.10 -10.93
CA ILE A 222 1.54 -4.73 -9.55
C ILE A 222 0.43 -5.28 -8.66
N VAL A 223 0.72 -6.25 -7.79
CA VAL A 223 -0.35 -6.98 -7.10
C VAL A 223 -0.07 -7.08 -5.61
N HIS A 224 -1.09 -6.77 -4.81
CA HIS A 224 -1.09 -6.93 -3.36
C HIS A 224 -1.13 -8.40 -2.96
N ALA A 225 -0.20 -8.79 -2.10
CA ALA A 225 -0.22 -10.08 -1.41
C ALA A 225 0.45 -9.96 -0.03
N ILE A 226 -0.33 -10.12 1.04
CA ILE A 226 0.16 -10.02 2.42
C ILE A 226 0.47 -11.39 3.01
N GLY A 227 -0.50 -12.31 3.00
CA GLY A 227 -0.35 -13.63 3.59
C GLY A 227 0.56 -14.56 2.78
N ASP A 228 1.06 -15.61 3.42
CA ASP A 228 2.01 -16.54 2.78
C ASP A 228 1.36 -17.37 1.65
N ARG A 229 0.07 -17.72 1.77
CA ARG A 229 -0.71 -18.35 0.71
C ARG A 229 -0.94 -17.39 -0.45
N ALA A 230 -1.25 -16.13 -0.18
CA ALA A 230 -1.42 -15.11 -1.21
C ALA A 230 -0.15 -14.90 -2.04
N ASN A 231 1.00 -14.78 -1.37
CA ASN A 231 2.30 -14.65 -2.02
C ASN A 231 2.64 -15.89 -2.87
N ALA A 232 2.34 -17.09 -2.37
CA ALA A 232 2.56 -18.33 -3.11
C ALA A 232 1.74 -18.40 -4.40
N ILE A 233 0.43 -18.11 -4.34
CA ILE A 233 -0.47 -18.07 -5.49
C ILE A 233 0.07 -17.13 -6.56
N LEU A 234 0.40 -15.90 -6.17
CA LEU A 234 0.85 -14.86 -7.09
C LEU A 234 2.17 -15.23 -7.77
N LEU A 235 3.15 -15.71 -7.00
CA LEU A 235 4.45 -16.14 -7.53
C LEU A 235 4.31 -17.35 -8.45
N ASP A 236 3.36 -18.26 -8.20
CA ASP A 236 3.08 -19.38 -9.09
C ASP A 236 2.44 -18.92 -10.41
N ILE A 237 1.58 -17.89 -10.40
CA ILE A 237 1.09 -17.25 -11.63
C ILE A 237 2.26 -16.63 -12.41
N TYR A 238 3.10 -15.84 -11.76
CA TYR A 238 4.25 -15.19 -12.40
C TYR A 238 5.23 -16.21 -13.00
N HIS A 239 5.56 -17.28 -12.26
CA HIS A 239 6.43 -18.35 -12.73
C HIS A 239 5.87 -19.06 -13.98
N ARG A 240 4.57 -19.38 -13.99
CA ARG A 240 3.92 -20.00 -15.16
C ARG A 240 3.94 -19.09 -16.38
N LEU A 241 3.75 -17.79 -16.20
CA LEU A 241 3.79 -16.82 -17.31
C LEU A 241 5.20 -16.64 -17.86
N ASP A 242 6.21 -16.61 -17.00
CA ASP A 242 7.61 -16.57 -17.42
C ASP A 242 7.96 -17.79 -18.30
N ALA A 243 7.50 -18.98 -17.89
CA ALA A 243 7.69 -20.21 -18.65
C ALA A 243 6.90 -20.23 -19.97
N LYS A 244 5.68 -19.67 -20.00
CA LYS A 244 4.78 -19.68 -21.16
C LYS A 244 5.14 -18.64 -22.22
N ASN A 245 5.43 -17.41 -21.80
CA ASN A 245 5.61 -16.26 -22.68
C ASN A 245 7.09 -15.93 -22.95
N GLY A 246 8.02 -16.68 -22.34
CA GLY A 246 9.46 -16.50 -22.48
C GLY A 246 10.02 -15.34 -21.66
N ALA A 247 11.35 -15.24 -21.59
CA ALA A 247 12.03 -14.22 -20.80
C ALA A 247 11.76 -12.80 -21.34
N ARG A 248 11.31 -11.90 -20.45
CA ARG A 248 11.08 -10.48 -20.73
C ARG A 248 11.31 -9.68 -19.45
N ASP A 249 11.72 -8.42 -19.58
CA ASP A 249 11.76 -7.49 -18.45
C ASP A 249 10.33 -7.06 -18.03
N ARG A 250 9.63 -7.96 -17.32
CA ARG A 250 8.26 -7.75 -16.84
C ARG A 250 8.19 -6.78 -15.68
N ARG A 251 9.20 -6.80 -14.81
CA ARG A 251 9.20 -6.12 -13.51
C ARG A 251 7.92 -6.40 -12.74
N PHE A 252 7.50 -7.66 -12.70
CA PHE A 252 6.39 -8.04 -11.84
C PHE A 252 6.66 -7.55 -10.43
N ARG A 253 5.63 -7.01 -9.79
CA ARG A 253 5.77 -6.36 -8.50
C ARG A 253 4.73 -6.90 -7.54
N ILE A 254 5.19 -7.23 -6.34
CA ILE A 254 4.34 -7.60 -5.21
C ILE A 254 4.31 -6.42 -4.25
N GLU A 255 3.12 -5.90 -3.96
CA GLU A 255 2.93 -4.96 -2.87
C GLU A 255 2.90 -5.72 -1.54
N HIS A 256 3.54 -5.13 -0.54
CA HIS A 256 3.73 -5.65 0.81
C HIS A 256 4.75 -6.78 0.88
N ALA A 257 4.49 -7.91 0.21
CA ALA A 257 5.28 -9.14 0.34
C ALA A 257 5.56 -9.44 1.83
N GLN A 258 4.53 -9.28 2.67
CA GLN A 258 4.68 -9.04 4.10
C GLN A 258 5.07 -10.31 4.85
N HIS A 259 4.32 -11.40 4.66
CA HIS A 259 4.57 -12.68 5.32
C HIS A 259 5.12 -13.68 4.30
N LEU A 260 6.43 -13.91 4.39
CA LEU A 260 7.13 -14.83 3.49
C LEU A 260 7.62 -16.07 4.25
N ASN A 261 8.19 -16.99 3.50
CA ASN A 261 9.09 -18.02 3.99
C ASN A 261 10.29 -18.12 3.04
N ASP A 262 11.31 -18.90 3.40
CA ASP A 262 12.53 -19.01 2.58
C ASP A 262 12.25 -19.45 1.13
N SER A 263 11.28 -20.34 0.92
CA SER A 263 10.91 -20.78 -0.43
C SER A 263 10.31 -19.64 -1.25
N LEU A 264 9.47 -18.79 -0.65
CA LEU A 264 8.89 -17.62 -1.32
C LEU A 264 9.96 -16.58 -1.65
N VAL A 265 10.93 -16.34 -0.77
CA VAL A 265 12.08 -15.47 -1.05
C VAL A 265 12.85 -15.96 -2.29
N GLN A 266 13.11 -17.27 -2.38
CA GLN A 266 13.79 -17.83 -3.56
C GLN A 266 12.95 -17.74 -4.83
N LYS A 267 11.61 -17.89 -4.74
CA LYS A 267 10.70 -17.69 -5.88
C LYS A 267 10.68 -16.23 -6.35
N ILE A 268 10.74 -15.26 -5.44
CA ILE A 268 10.84 -13.83 -5.79
C ILE A 268 12.11 -13.59 -6.62
N VAL A 269 13.25 -14.12 -6.18
CA VAL A 269 14.53 -14.00 -6.90
C VAL A 269 14.47 -14.68 -8.27
N SER A 270 13.99 -15.92 -8.33
CA SER A 270 14.00 -16.71 -9.58
C SER A 270 13.05 -16.16 -10.65
N THR A 271 11.98 -15.48 -10.26
CA THR A 271 11.04 -14.79 -11.16
C THR A 271 11.45 -13.34 -11.48
N GLY A 272 12.51 -12.83 -10.85
CA GLY A 272 12.90 -11.43 -10.97
C GLY A 272 11.85 -10.45 -10.45
N THR A 273 10.95 -10.93 -9.58
CA THR A 273 9.84 -10.14 -9.02
C THR A 273 10.40 -9.10 -8.04
N ILE A 274 9.83 -7.90 -8.07
CA ILE A 274 10.16 -6.81 -7.15
C ILE A 274 9.28 -6.92 -5.90
N ALA A 275 9.92 -6.90 -4.73
CA ALA A 275 9.23 -6.74 -3.46
C ALA A 275 9.11 -5.26 -3.13
N SER A 276 7.90 -4.70 -3.23
CA SER A 276 7.58 -3.33 -2.85
C SER A 276 7.01 -3.33 -1.44
N MET A 277 7.81 -2.93 -0.45
CA MET A 277 7.52 -3.15 0.96
C MET A 277 7.45 -1.85 1.76
N GLN A 278 6.77 -1.88 2.91
CA GLN A 278 6.52 -0.70 3.73
C GLN A 278 7.20 -0.81 5.11
N PRO A 279 8.40 -0.25 5.29
CA PRO A 279 9.16 -0.36 6.54
C PRO A 279 8.43 0.09 7.79
N TYR A 280 7.61 1.15 7.70
CA TYR A 280 6.90 1.68 8.86
C TYR A 280 5.95 0.64 9.47
N HIS A 281 5.27 -0.16 8.63
CA HIS A 281 4.35 -1.17 9.13
C HIS A 281 5.08 -2.22 9.98
N ALA A 282 6.37 -2.51 9.72
CA ALA A 282 7.14 -3.44 10.54
C ALA A 282 7.24 -3.02 12.01
N ILE A 283 7.31 -1.72 12.30
CA ILE A 283 7.38 -1.22 13.68
C ILE A 283 6.02 -0.95 14.31
N ASP A 284 4.96 -0.86 13.50
CA ASP A 284 3.57 -0.79 13.96
C ASP A 284 3.03 -2.20 14.26
N ASP A 285 3.01 -3.07 13.24
CA ASP A 285 2.59 -4.47 13.34
C ASP A 285 3.40 -5.25 14.39
N GLY A 286 4.68 -4.92 14.58
CA GLY A 286 5.52 -5.55 15.60
C GLY A 286 4.99 -5.42 17.03
N CYS A 287 4.03 -4.52 17.28
CA CYS A 287 3.36 -4.38 18.58
C CYS A 287 2.32 -5.49 18.85
N TRP A 288 1.80 -6.16 17.80
CA TRP A 288 0.63 -7.05 17.94
C TRP A 288 0.65 -8.31 17.05
N ALA A 289 1.37 -8.33 15.92
CA ALA A 289 1.31 -9.39 14.91
C ALA A 289 1.65 -10.79 15.45
N GLU A 290 2.55 -10.90 16.44
CA GLU A 290 2.90 -12.19 17.06
C GLU A 290 1.69 -12.88 17.70
N LYS A 291 0.73 -12.12 18.23
CA LYS A 291 -0.51 -12.69 18.80
C LYS A 291 -1.39 -13.31 17.72
N VAL A 292 -1.34 -12.77 16.51
CA VAL A 292 -2.21 -13.12 15.39
C VAL A 292 -1.66 -14.30 14.58
N ILE A 293 -0.34 -14.38 14.37
CA ILE A 293 0.28 -15.46 13.58
C ILE A 293 1.33 -16.30 14.32
N GLY A 294 1.63 -15.98 15.56
CA GLY A 294 2.52 -16.76 16.42
C GLY A 294 4.02 -16.52 16.18
N PRO A 295 4.86 -16.95 17.14
CA PRO A 295 6.29 -16.62 17.21
C PRO A 295 7.14 -17.18 16.08
N GLU A 296 6.69 -18.25 15.41
CA GLU A 296 7.45 -18.86 14.32
C GLU A 296 7.21 -18.14 12.99
N ARG A 297 5.96 -17.82 12.65
CA ARG A 297 5.62 -17.16 11.36
C ARG A 297 6.10 -15.70 11.32
N ILE A 298 6.17 -15.01 12.45
CA ILE A 298 6.67 -13.62 12.47
C ILE A 298 8.15 -13.49 12.03
N LYS A 299 8.98 -14.54 12.13
CA LYS A 299 10.42 -14.48 11.84
C LYS A 299 10.74 -14.09 10.39
N MET A 300 9.80 -14.35 9.47
CA MET A 300 9.90 -14.01 8.06
C MET A 300 8.90 -12.92 7.64
N THR A 301 8.41 -12.16 8.61
CA THR A 301 7.53 -11.01 8.38
C THR A 301 8.36 -9.74 8.19
N TYR A 302 8.08 -9.00 7.10
CA TYR A 302 8.91 -7.88 6.64
C TYR A 302 10.38 -8.29 6.44
N ALA A 303 10.61 -9.31 5.62
CA ALA A 303 11.90 -9.99 5.45
C ALA A 303 12.92 -9.21 4.60
N PHE A 304 13.14 -7.92 4.91
CA PHE A 304 13.99 -7.00 4.13
C PHE A 304 15.41 -7.55 3.94
N ARG A 305 16.03 -8.02 5.02
CA ARG A 305 17.40 -8.52 4.98
C ARG A 305 17.51 -9.80 4.17
N SER A 306 16.59 -10.74 4.38
CA SER A 306 16.57 -12.00 3.62
C SER A 306 16.40 -11.76 2.12
N LEU A 307 15.53 -10.83 1.73
CA LEU A 307 15.31 -10.48 0.32
C LEU A 307 16.56 -9.84 -0.31
N LEU A 308 17.18 -8.87 0.38
CA LEU A 308 18.40 -8.22 -0.11
C LEU A 308 19.59 -9.19 -0.20
N ASP A 309 19.78 -10.05 0.81
CA ASP A 309 20.87 -11.03 0.82
C ASP A 309 20.69 -12.10 -0.26
N ALA A 310 19.45 -12.44 -0.61
CA ALA A 310 19.12 -13.34 -1.71
C ALA A 310 19.26 -12.69 -3.10
N GLY A 311 19.46 -11.37 -3.18
CA GLY A 311 19.60 -10.62 -4.43
C GLY A 311 18.28 -10.19 -5.07
N ALA A 312 17.19 -10.13 -4.31
CA ALA A 312 15.91 -9.61 -4.80
C ALA A 312 15.96 -8.09 -5.00
N HIS A 313 15.16 -7.59 -5.94
CA HIS A 313 14.90 -6.15 -6.06
C HIS A 313 13.90 -5.72 -4.99
N VAL A 314 14.30 -4.80 -4.12
CA VAL A 314 13.45 -4.24 -3.07
C VAL A 314 13.23 -2.76 -3.34
N ALA A 315 11.96 -2.35 -3.31
CA ALA A 315 11.53 -0.95 -3.32
C ALA A 315 10.78 -0.65 -2.04
N PHE A 316 10.93 0.57 -1.51
CA PHE A 316 10.18 1.01 -0.34
C PHE A 316 9.13 2.05 -0.68
N GLY A 317 8.01 1.97 0.03
CA GLY A 317 6.93 2.95 0.01
C GLY A 317 6.27 3.04 1.39
N SER A 318 5.37 3.99 1.56
CA SER A 318 4.65 4.16 2.82
C SER A 318 3.27 3.51 2.83
N ASP A 319 2.67 3.25 1.67
CA ASP A 319 1.24 2.91 1.57
C ASP A 319 0.35 3.95 2.27
N TRP A 320 0.66 5.23 2.05
CA TRP A 320 -0.11 6.32 2.62
C TRP A 320 -1.53 6.30 2.02
N PHE A 321 -2.61 6.32 2.82
CA PHE A 321 -2.65 6.79 4.21
C PHE A 321 -2.61 5.77 5.35
N VAL A 322 -2.39 4.48 5.07
CA VAL A 322 -2.27 3.45 6.12
C VAL A 322 -1.11 3.74 7.07
N ALA A 323 0.06 4.10 6.52
CA ALA A 323 1.19 4.61 7.28
C ALA A 323 1.58 6.02 6.81
N PRO A 324 2.19 6.84 7.67
CA PRO A 324 2.59 8.20 7.29
C PRO A 324 3.62 8.16 6.13
N PRO A 325 3.61 9.13 5.20
CA PRO A 325 4.57 9.21 4.10
C PRO A 325 5.95 9.73 4.56
N ASP A 326 6.23 9.64 5.86
CA ASP A 326 7.49 10.07 6.48
C ASP A 326 8.60 9.08 6.14
N VAL A 327 9.42 9.43 5.15
CA VAL A 327 10.55 8.62 4.70
C VAL A 327 11.60 8.43 5.80
N LEU A 328 11.76 9.39 6.73
CA LEU A 328 12.72 9.27 7.83
C LEU A 328 12.23 8.24 8.84
N ALA A 329 10.92 8.22 9.14
CA ALA A 329 10.31 7.18 9.97
C ALA A 329 10.44 5.80 9.30
N GLY A 330 10.25 5.72 7.98
CA GLY A 330 10.46 4.49 7.21
C GLY A 330 11.92 3.98 7.27
N ILE A 331 12.91 4.86 7.05
CA ILE A 331 14.34 4.50 7.14
C ILE A 331 14.70 4.08 8.57
N TYR A 332 14.21 4.81 9.57
CA TYR A 332 14.35 4.44 10.98
C TYR A 332 13.79 3.04 11.25
N ALA A 333 12.59 2.75 10.75
CA ALA A 333 11.92 1.46 10.94
C ALA A 333 12.73 0.32 10.31
N ALA A 334 13.21 0.49 9.07
CA ALA A 334 14.04 -0.50 8.39
C ALA A 334 15.38 -0.78 9.11
N ALA A 335 16.01 0.26 9.64
CA ALA A 335 17.33 0.17 10.26
C ALA A 335 17.31 -0.30 11.71
N THR A 336 16.28 0.10 12.47
CA THR A 336 16.22 -0.17 13.91
C THR A 336 15.24 -1.27 14.27
N ARG A 337 14.15 -1.41 13.48
CA ARG A 337 12.97 -2.24 13.77
C ARG A 337 12.39 -2.05 15.18
N ARG A 338 12.65 -0.91 15.82
CA ARG A 338 12.14 -0.60 17.16
C ARG A 338 10.66 -0.26 17.08
N THR A 339 9.84 -1.07 17.76
CA THR A 339 8.38 -0.95 17.72
C THR A 339 7.90 0.36 18.36
N LEU A 340 6.73 0.82 17.92
CA LEU A 340 6.16 2.10 18.35
C LEU A 340 5.84 2.14 19.85
N ASP A 341 5.51 1.00 20.44
CA ASP A 341 5.26 0.82 21.87
C ASP A 341 6.53 0.82 22.75
N GLY A 342 7.72 0.80 22.14
CA GLY A 342 9.00 0.74 22.84
C GLY A 342 9.34 -0.62 23.45
N GLN A 343 8.54 -1.66 23.20
CA GLN A 343 8.70 -2.99 23.81
C GLN A 343 9.82 -3.81 23.16
N ASN A 344 10.25 -3.42 21.95
CA ASN A 344 11.36 -4.05 21.23
C ASN A 344 12.52 -3.06 21.03
N PRO A 345 13.27 -2.68 22.09
CA PRO A 345 14.36 -1.71 22.00
C PRO A 345 15.52 -2.20 21.14
N ASP A 346 15.72 -3.52 21.08
CA ASP A 346 16.72 -4.16 20.21
C ASP A 346 16.17 -4.48 18.82
N GLY A 347 14.91 -4.10 18.53
CA GLY A 347 14.22 -4.32 17.27
C GLY A 347 13.41 -5.62 17.22
N TRP A 348 12.20 -5.56 16.71
CA TRP A 348 11.34 -6.73 16.50
C TRP A 348 11.82 -7.52 15.29
N VAL A 349 12.14 -8.81 15.46
CA VAL A 349 12.84 -9.65 14.47
C VAL A 349 14.15 -8.96 14.00
N PRO A 350 15.13 -8.80 14.91
CA PRO A 350 16.31 -7.96 14.67
C PRO A 350 17.20 -8.45 13.52
N GLU A 351 17.12 -9.73 13.15
CA GLU A 351 17.82 -10.33 12.02
C GLU A 351 17.39 -9.72 10.67
N GLN A 352 16.19 -9.13 10.61
CA GLN A 352 15.64 -8.49 9.41
C GLN A 352 16.00 -7.01 9.27
N LYS A 353 16.86 -6.47 10.15
CA LYS A 353 17.38 -5.10 10.02
C LYS A 353 18.27 -4.96 8.77
N ILE A 354 18.21 -3.79 8.15
CA ILE A 354 19.08 -3.42 7.03
C ILE A 354 19.84 -2.14 7.36
N THR A 355 20.89 -1.83 6.61
CA THR A 355 21.64 -0.58 6.83
C THR A 355 20.83 0.64 6.36
N VAL A 356 21.16 1.82 6.89
CA VAL A 356 20.59 3.09 6.42
C VAL A 356 20.82 3.30 4.93
N GLU A 357 22.00 2.93 4.41
CA GLU A 357 22.32 3.01 2.99
C GLU A 357 21.42 2.10 2.14
N GLN A 358 21.18 0.87 2.59
CA GLN A 358 20.26 -0.05 1.91
C GLN A 358 18.83 0.51 1.89
N ALA A 359 18.35 1.06 3.00
CA ALA A 359 17.04 1.69 3.08
C ALA A 359 16.93 2.92 2.15
N LEU A 360 17.94 3.78 2.11
CA LEU A 360 18.02 4.92 1.18
C LEU A 360 17.96 4.47 -0.28
N ARG A 361 18.67 3.40 -0.64
CA ARG A 361 18.62 2.83 -1.99
C ARG A 361 17.24 2.29 -2.35
N ALA A 362 16.57 1.61 -1.42
CA ALA A 362 15.23 1.07 -1.64
C ALA A 362 14.17 2.18 -1.84
N TYR A 363 14.28 3.30 -1.12
CA TYR A 363 13.41 4.47 -1.30
C TYR A 363 13.73 5.31 -2.56
N THR A 364 14.96 5.27 -3.07
CA THR A 364 15.39 6.08 -4.22
C THR A 364 15.52 5.23 -5.48
N SER A 365 16.70 4.69 -5.78
CA SER A 365 16.96 3.88 -6.97
C SER A 365 16.07 2.63 -7.08
N GLY A 366 15.68 2.03 -5.95
CA GLY A 366 14.76 0.89 -5.91
C GLY A 366 13.36 1.27 -6.36
N GLY A 367 12.83 2.40 -5.87
CA GLY A 367 11.59 2.99 -6.35
C GLY A 367 11.63 3.32 -7.85
N ALA A 368 12.71 3.97 -8.31
CA ALA A 368 12.89 4.30 -9.73
C ALA A 368 12.92 3.05 -10.63
N TYR A 369 13.66 2.01 -10.22
CA TYR A 369 13.67 0.72 -10.90
C TYR A 369 12.28 0.08 -10.94
N ALA A 370 11.54 0.17 -9.83
CA ALA A 370 10.21 -0.41 -9.73
C ALA A 370 9.16 0.24 -10.64
N CYS A 371 9.41 1.42 -11.22
CA CYS A 371 8.51 2.07 -12.17
C CYS A 371 9.11 2.30 -13.57
N LYS A 372 10.26 1.69 -13.88
CA LYS A 372 10.97 1.85 -15.17
C LYS A 372 11.48 3.27 -15.44
N MET A 373 11.96 3.94 -14.39
CA MET A 373 12.51 5.30 -14.43
C MET A 373 13.95 5.39 -13.89
N GLU A 374 14.66 4.26 -13.75
CA GLU A 374 16.01 4.20 -13.19
C GLU A 374 17.09 4.91 -14.02
N ASP A 375 16.80 5.27 -15.26
CA ASP A 375 17.65 6.10 -16.13
C ASP A 375 17.32 7.60 -16.03
N ARG A 376 16.26 7.96 -15.29
CA ARG A 376 15.77 9.33 -15.16
C ARG A 376 15.78 9.84 -13.72
N VAL A 377 15.44 9.03 -12.73
CA VAL A 377 15.31 9.45 -11.31
C VAL A 377 15.98 8.45 -10.34
N GLY A 378 16.00 8.80 -9.06
CA GLY A 378 16.52 7.94 -7.99
C GLY A 378 18.05 8.00 -7.80
N ARG A 379 18.76 8.77 -8.63
CA ARG A 379 20.20 9.04 -8.51
C ARG A 379 20.52 10.48 -8.90
N LEU A 380 21.59 11.03 -8.33
CA LEU A 380 22.10 12.36 -8.67
C LEU A 380 23.34 12.23 -9.56
N GLU A 381 23.10 12.07 -10.86
CA GLU A 381 24.14 11.91 -11.88
C GLU A 381 23.81 12.72 -13.15
N PRO A 382 24.81 13.12 -13.96
CA PRO A 382 24.54 13.79 -15.23
C PRO A 382 23.58 12.98 -16.12
N GLY A 383 22.51 13.62 -16.60
CA GLY A 383 21.46 12.99 -17.42
C GLY A 383 20.18 12.65 -16.65
N TYR A 384 20.22 12.62 -15.32
CA TYR A 384 19.05 12.40 -14.46
C TYR A 384 18.30 13.73 -14.23
N LEU A 385 17.01 13.61 -13.93
CA LEU A 385 16.15 14.70 -13.50
C LEU A 385 16.58 15.16 -12.11
N ALA A 386 16.54 16.48 -11.89
CA ALA A 386 17.01 17.11 -10.65
C ALA A 386 15.96 17.01 -9.54
N ASP A 387 15.79 15.80 -9.02
CA ASP A 387 14.93 15.49 -7.87
C ASP A 387 15.82 15.20 -6.66
N LEU A 388 15.76 16.04 -5.63
CA LEU A 388 16.61 15.88 -4.44
C LEU A 388 15.99 16.45 -3.17
N VAL A 389 16.53 16.01 -2.05
CA VAL A 389 16.10 16.40 -0.71
C VAL A 389 17.32 16.89 0.07
N VAL A 390 17.17 18.02 0.76
CA VAL A 390 18.17 18.53 1.70
C VAL A 390 17.71 18.23 3.11
N MET A 391 18.57 17.60 3.91
CA MET A 391 18.33 17.28 5.32
C MET A 391 19.32 18.01 6.21
N ASP A 392 18.96 18.25 7.47
CA ASP A 392 19.83 18.93 8.45
C ASP A 392 20.93 18.02 9.04
N ARG A 393 20.87 16.71 8.78
CA ARG A 393 21.85 15.71 9.24
C ARG A 393 22.21 14.75 8.11
N ASN A 394 23.41 14.19 8.19
CA ASN A 394 23.82 13.09 7.34
C ASN A 394 23.40 11.74 7.97
N LEU A 395 22.39 11.10 7.38
CA LEU A 395 21.85 9.82 7.85
C LEU A 395 22.88 8.68 7.87
N LEU A 396 23.92 8.75 7.04
CA LEU A 396 24.95 7.71 6.95
C LEU A 396 25.98 7.76 8.09
N THR A 397 26.02 8.85 8.86
CA THR A 397 27.04 9.07 9.90
C THR A 397 26.47 9.12 11.31
N ILE A 398 25.17 9.40 11.45
CA ILE A 398 24.50 9.39 12.76
C ILE A 398 24.13 7.97 13.17
N ALA A 399 23.89 7.75 14.46
CA ALA A 399 23.29 6.50 14.93
C ALA A 399 21.88 6.33 14.31
N PRO A 400 21.48 5.12 13.87
CA PRO A 400 20.15 4.89 13.32
C PRO A 400 19.00 5.35 14.24
N GLU A 401 19.20 5.28 15.56
CA GLU A 401 18.26 5.75 16.57
C GLU A 401 17.98 7.25 16.47
N SER A 402 18.98 8.05 16.08
CA SER A 402 18.89 9.52 15.97
C SER A 402 18.23 9.98 14.67
N ILE A 403 17.86 9.08 13.76
CA ILE A 403 17.21 9.44 12.49
C ILE A 403 15.91 10.23 12.73
N ARG A 404 15.16 9.89 13.79
CA ARG A 404 13.91 10.59 14.17
C ARG A 404 14.09 12.08 14.50
N GLU A 405 15.32 12.51 14.78
CA GLU A 405 15.62 13.91 15.06
C GLU A 405 15.91 14.72 13.79
N THR A 406 16.14 14.04 12.66
CA THR A 406 16.46 14.64 11.36
C THR A 406 15.26 15.38 10.81
N ARG A 407 15.52 16.50 10.13
CA ARG A 407 14.47 17.28 9.47
C ARG A 407 14.77 17.38 7.98
N ILE A 408 13.74 17.15 7.17
CA ILE A 408 13.72 17.56 5.77
C ILE A 408 13.70 19.08 5.74
N MET A 409 14.68 19.71 5.11
CA MET A 409 14.83 21.16 5.01
C MET A 409 14.29 21.70 3.69
N ARG A 410 14.48 20.96 2.59
CA ARG A 410 14.00 21.32 1.25
C ARG A 410 13.76 20.09 0.40
N THR A 411 12.78 20.19 -0.50
CA THR A 411 12.46 19.17 -1.49
C THR A 411 12.42 19.82 -2.86
N MET A 412 13.19 19.25 -3.79
CA MET A 412 13.31 19.71 -5.16
C MET A 412 12.69 18.68 -6.10
N VAL A 413 11.87 19.15 -7.04
CA VAL A 413 11.36 18.35 -8.16
C VAL A 413 11.73 19.08 -9.44
N ASP A 414 12.35 18.37 -10.38
CA ASP A 414 12.68 18.92 -11.70
C ASP A 414 13.51 20.23 -11.66
N GLY A 415 14.42 20.35 -10.69
CA GLY A 415 15.26 21.53 -10.53
C GLY A 415 14.59 22.71 -9.80
N LYS A 416 13.33 22.56 -9.36
CA LYS A 416 12.58 23.60 -8.63
C LYS A 416 12.39 23.21 -7.17
N TRP A 417 12.61 24.15 -6.26
CA TRP A 417 12.32 23.96 -4.84
C TRP A 417 10.81 24.04 -4.60
N GLU A 418 10.13 22.92 -4.72
CA GLU A 418 8.68 22.80 -4.50
C GLU A 418 8.30 22.89 -3.02
N TRP A 419 9.24 22.59 -2.11
CA TRP A 419 9.04 22.77 -0.68
C TRP A 419 10.31 23.24 0.04
N ILE A 420 10.12 24.18 0.97
CA ILE A 420 11.16 24.74 1.84
C ILE A 420 10.60 24.81 3.25
N ARG A 421 11.29 24.21 4.22
CA ARG A 421 10.96 24.34 5.64
C ARG A 421 11.12 25.81 6.04
N THR A 422 10.07 26.41 6.58
CA THR A 422 10.14 27.70 7.27
C THR A 422 10.70 27.51 8.67
N GLU A 423 11.45 28.48 9.18
CA GLU A 423 11.94 28.47 10.56
C GLU A 423 10.77 28.68 11.51
N ASP A 424 10.15 27.58 11.97
CA ASP A 424 9.29 27.53 13.16
C ASP A 424 9.69 26.35 14.06
#